data_AF-A0A7V2RKH0-F1
#
_entry.id   AF-A0A7V2RKH0-F1
#
_cell.length_a   1.000
_cell.length_b   1.000
_cell.length_c   1.000
_cell.angle_alpha   90.00
_cell.angle_beta   90.00
_cell.angle_gamma   90.00
#
_symmetry.space_group_name_H-M   'P 1'
#
loop_
_entity.id
_entity.type
_entity.pdbx_description
1 polymer ?
#
loop_
_entity_poly.entity_id
_entity_poly.type
_entity_poly.pdbx_seq_one_letter_code
_entity_poly.pdbx_strand_id
1 'polypeptide(L)'
;MQSCKPSIFFFFTKKTFHWFASAAILVMMQQLPFATTIIPFPNLGEMAMASDAVVVARAIGNYELQKGNATKFRTRFEITGAVKGSFVRGEPFELQAWHERVGDMEQAIWGDPEFAEGRKYLLFLARTGSDPFWQPMMLAYGIFEEENINGETLFVPSKESREIEAFPRPDGVVPEPMAVYRASELLGYLSDFIEGGGTSWEGKNAMAENSDAFLEERAAPAHCTFLTSTNPFRYNVFPGSSISIYSEDNGDTGYSPPSIVHGLVSSAVTTMGTEYAGINVIYGGTRNHTPDCAGGTAQGGNFCTGTGFLEGLVMYDDPCSQITDLSGCSGTLAVGGLYSSGTHTYDGITWNTGYKIYVIVNNGSSCLSTADYTTMLIHELTHGLGIGHIAGTGTANMNPSCCTSIQALDRECLDYTYAPALPVELIDFTAQKKSRSVNINWSTASEMNNDYFLLERSAGGRAFERLAKLPGAGNSQEIQAYNYLDQEPRAGYNYYRLKQVDFDGKYEYSDTRSVYFEINEEEVSVYPNPLDEAFLNVVFSSSSERDLDLELIDVEGKRLFHKKYFLEKGVNRMQLSTGELPSGIYWLRFNYGTNLGLERVVKL
;
A
#
# COMPACT_ATOMS: atom_id res chain seq x y z
N MET A 1 -56.84 -30.12 -46.92
CA MET A 1 -56.11 -31.40 -46.76
C MET A 1 -55.07 -31.44 -47.86
N GLN A 2 -53.82 -31.85 -47.53
CA GLN A 2 -52.64 -31.91 -48.44
C GLN A 2 -52.20 -30.52 -48.93
N SER A 3 -50.91 -30.18 -49.12
CA SER A 3 -49.63 -30.86 -48.99
C SER A 3 -48.52 -29.84 -49.30
N CYS A 4 -47.30 -30.15 -48.85
CA CYS A 4 -46.01 -29.88 -49.52
C CYS A 4 -45.42 -28.45 -49.59
N LYS A 5 -44.23 -28.33 -48.96
CA LYS A 5 -43.01 -27.59 -49.36
C LYS A 5 -42.79 -27.60 -50.91
N PRO A 6 -41.97 -26.73 -51.55
CA PRO A 6 -40.64 -26.29 -51.07
C PRO A 6 -40.12 -24.90 -51.50
N SER A 7 -38.92 -24.64 -50.95
CA SER A 7 -37.82 -23.72 -51.31
C SER A 7 -37.77 -23.16 -52.73
N ILE A 8 -37.31 -21.91 -52.88
CA ILE A 8 -36.48 -21.42 -54.00
C ILE A 8 -35.62 -20.23 -53.52
N PHE A 9 -34.31 -20.35 -53.77
CA PHE A 9 -33.29 -19.30 -53.73
C PHE A 9 -33.55 -18.24 -54.81
N PHE A 10 -33.25 -16.96 -54.55
CA PHE A 10 -32.53 -16.11 -55.52
C PHE A 10 -31.97 -14.85 -54.84
N PHE A 11 -30.65 -14.64 -55.05
CA PHE A 11 -29.94 -13.38 -54.89
C PHE A 11 -30.54 -12.29 -55.79
N PHE A 12 -30.48 -11.01 -55.40
CA PHE A 12 -29.90 -9.91 -56.20
C PHE A 12 -29.91 -8.56 -55.45
N THR A 13 -28.70 -8.07 -55.17
CA THR A 13 -28.17 -6.70 -55.34
C THR A 13 -28.88 -5.44 -54.83
N LYS A 14 -28.13 -4.72 -53.96
CA LYS A 14 -27.80 -3.27 -53.93
C LYS A 14 -28.77 -2.27 -54.61
N LYS A 15 -29.32 -1.33 -53.80
CA LYS A 15 -28.94 0.11 -53.80
C LYS A 15 -29.76 0.94 -52.78
N THR A 16 -29.04 1.54 -51.83
CA THR A 16 -29.15 2.90 -51.25
C THR A 16 -30.43 3.72 -51.43
N PHE A 17 -31.05 4.19 -50.32
CA PHE A 17 -31.24 5.63 -50.01
C PHE A 17 -31.76 5.87 -48.57
N HIS A 18 -31.56 7.09 -48.09
CA HIS A 18 -31.46 7.57 -46.69
C HIS A 18 -32.75 7.68 -45.84
N TRP A 19 -32.53 7.47 -44.53
CA TRP A 19 -33.04 8.15 -43.30
C TRP A 19 -34.54 8.45 -43.12
N PHE A 20 -35.14 7.84 -42.08
CA PHE A 20 -35.67 8.56 -40.91
C PHE A 20 -35.81 7.59 -39.73
N ALA A 21 -35.30 8.02 -38.58
CA ALA A 21 -35.29 7.30 -37.32
C ALA A 21 -36.69 7.03 -36.76
N SER A 22 -36.90 5.87 -36.17
CA SER A 22 -37.82 5.68 -35.04
C SER A 22 -37.42 4.45 -34.24
N ALA A 23 -37.12 4.73 -32.98
CA ALA A 23 -36.70 3.83 -31.92
C ALA A 23 -37.39 2.46 -31.91
N ALA A 24 -36.57 1.41 -31.98
CA ALA A 24 -36.89 0.14 -31.34
C ALA A 24 -35.80 -0.09 -30.29
N ILE A 25 -36.24 -0.06 -29.04
CA ILE A 25 -35.49 -0.30 -27.82
C ILE A 25 -34.73 -1.63 -27.97
N LEU A 26 -33.44 -1.55 -28.29
CA LEU A 26 -32.52 -2.63 -27.99
C LEU A 26 -32.09 -2.36 -26.55
N VAL A 27 -32.69 -3.09 -25.60
CA VAL A 27 -32.03 -3.32 -24.32
C VAL A 27 -30.74 -4.06 -24.67
N MET A 28 -29.67 -3.31 -24.94
CA MET A 28 -28.34 -3.84 -24.77
C MET A 28 -28.26 -4.13 -23.27
N MET A 29 -28.49 -5.38 -22.90
CA MET A 29 -27.83 -5.94 -21.73
C MET A 29 -26.37 -5.56 -21.89
N GLN A 30 -25.93 -4.57 -21.12
CA GLN A 30 -24.53 -4.30 -20.91
C GLN A 30 -23.97 -5.62 -20.36
N GLN A 31 -23.35 -6.41 -21.22
CA GLN A 31 -22.42 -7.41 -20.75
C GLN A 31 -21.23 -6.61 -20.23
N LEU A 32 -21.34 -6.23 -18.96
CA LEU A 32 -20.17 -6.00 -18.12
C LEU A 32 -19.34 -7.30 -18.27
N PRO A 33 -18.09 -7.26 -18.75
CA PRO A 33 -17.21 -8.41 -18.58
C PRO A 33 -16.79 -8.42 -17.12
N PHE A 34 -17.73 -8.73 -16.22
CA PHE A 34 -17.35 -9.15 -14.88
C PHE A 34 -16.84 -10.58 -14.98
N ALA A 35 -15.75 -10.80 -14.26
CA ALA A 35 -15.20 -12.11 -13.94
C ALA A 35 -16.25 -13.02 -13.31
N THR A 36 -15.91 -14.28 -13.06
CA THR A 36 -16.84 -15.17 -12.37
C THR A 36 -17.18 -14.59 -11.00
N THR A 37 -18.46 -14.31 -10.79
CA THR A 37 -18.96 -13.74 -9.55
C THR A 37 -19.38 -14.82 -8.57
N ILE A 38 -18.95 -14.73 -7.31
CA ILE A 38 -19.33 -15.66 -6.25
C ILE A 38 -20.01 -14.95 -5.08
N ILE A 39 -20.74 -15.72 -4.28
CA ILE A 39 -21.10 -15.34 -2.90
C ILE A 39 -20.25 -16.24 -1.99
N PRO A 40 -19.20 -15.71 -1.35
CA PRO A 40 -18.29 -16.50 -0.51
C PRO A 40 -19.01 -17.08 0.71
N PHE A 41 -18.51 -18.22 1.21
CA PHE A 41 -18.89 -18.74 2.52
C PHE A 41 -18.54 -17.72 3.63
N PRO A 42 -19.20 -17.77 4.80
CA PRO A 42 -18.87 -16.88 5.91
C PRO A 42 -17.39 -16.98 6.34
N ASN A 43 -16.81 -18.18 6.25
CA ASN A 43 -15.40 -18.46 6.55
C ASN A 43 -14.96 -19.81 5.93
N LEU A 44 -13.67 -20.14 6.03
CA LEU A 44 -13.11 -21.39 5.53
C LEU A 44 -13.65 -22.64 6.25
N GLY A 45 -14.01 -22.54 7.53
CA GLY A 45 -14.64 -23.62 8.27
C GLY A 45 -15.99 -24.03 7.68
N GLU A 46 -16.85 -23.05 7.40
CA GLU A 46 -18.15 -23.26 6.74
C GLU A 46 -17.98 -23.83 5.33
N MET A 47 -16.97 -23.37 4.59
CA MET A 47 -16.62 -23.95 3.28
C MET A 47 -16.16 -25.40 3.41
N ALA A 48 -15.33 -25.73 4.40
CA ALA A 48 -14.91 -27.10 4.69
C ALA A 48 -16.11 -27.99 5.08
N MET A 49 -17.05 -27.46 5.86
CA MET A 49 -18.29 -28.16 6.22
C MET A 49 -19.18 -28.44 5.00
N ALA A 50 -19.25 -27.51 4.06
CA ALA A 50 -19.99 -27.70 2.81
C ALA A 50 -19.27 -28.60 1.78
N SER A 51 -17.95 -28.72 1.86
CA SER A 51 -17.14 -29.54 0.95
C SER A 51 -17.39 -31.03 1.16
N ASP A 52 -17.41 -31.83 0.09
CA ASP A 52 -17.38 -33.30 0.21
C ASP A 52 -16.02 -33.80 0.72
N ALA A 53 -14.96 -33.02 0.44
CA ALA A 53 -13.58 -33.35 0.74
C ALA A 53 -12.73 -32.09 0.98
N VAL A 54 -11.78 -32.17 1.91
CA VAL A 54 -10.77 -31.13 2.16
C VAL A 54 -9.41 -31.81 2.27
N VAL A 55 -8.52 -31.56 1.32
CA VAL A 55 -7.26 -32.30 1.15
C VAL A 55 -6.08 -31.39 0.91
N VAL A 56 -4.89 -31.85 1.30
CA VAL A 56 -3.61 -31.30 0.86
C VAL A 56 -3.02 -32.27 -0.15
N ALA A 57 -2.85 -31.83 -1.41
CA ALA A 57 -2.45 -32.71 -2.49
C ALA A 57 -1.39 -32.07 -3.39
N ARG A 58 -0.48 -32.88 -3.92
CA ARG A 58 0.54 -32.46 -4.88
C ARG A 58 0.03 -32.66 -6.30
N ALA A 59 0.14 -31.65 -7.16
CA ALA A 59 -0.11 -31.84 -8.59
C ALA A 59 1.01 -32.70 -9.19
N ILE A 60 0.67 -33.79 -9.87
CA ILE A 60 1.62 -34.77 -10.43
C ILE A 60 1.52 -34.92 -11.96
N GLY A 61 0.71 -34.09 -12.61
CA GLY A 61 0.68 -34.00 -14.06
C GLY A 61 -0.56 -33.28 -14.60
N ASN A 62 -0.34 -32.53 -15.67
CA ASN A 62 -1.39 -31.88 -16.46
C ASN A 62 -1.54 -32.58 -17.81
N TYR A 63 -2.77 -32.76 -18.29
CA TYR A 63 -3.01 -33.40 -19.57
C TYR A 63 -4.33 -32.93 -20.21
N GLU A 64 -4.33 -33.00 -21.54
CA GLU A 64 -5.49 -32.73 -22.37
C GLU A 64 -6.24 -34.04 -22.66
N LEU A 65 -7.57 -34.00 -22.64
CA LEU A 65 -8.42 -35.12 -22.98
C LEU A 65 -9.44 -34.72 -24.04
N GLN A 66 -9.40 -35.40 -25.18
CA GLN A 66 -10.39 -35.22 -26.23
C GLN A 66 -11.72 -35.88 -25.83
N LYS A 67 -12.79 -35.09 -25.74
CA LYS A 67 -14.16 -35.56 -25.48
C LYS A 67 -15.09 -35.04 -26.58
N GLY A 68 -15.26 -35.84 -27.63
CA GLY A 68 -15.98 -35.41 -28.83
C GLY A 68 -15.19 -34.35 -29.60
N ASN A 69 -15.80 -33.18 -29.83
CA ASN A 69 -15.16 -32.04 -30.48
C ASN A 69 -14.43 -31.08 -29.52
N ALA A 70 -14.54 -31.30 -28.20
CA ALA A 70 -13.90 -30.48 -27.18
C ALA A 70 -12.65 -31.16 -26.62
N THR A 71 -11.64 -30.36 -26.32
CA THR A 71 -10.44 -30.70 -25.54
C THR A 71 -10.68 -30.21 -24.12
N LYS A 72 -10.66 -31.13 -23.15
CA LYS A 72 -10.77 -30.83 -21.72
C LYS A 72 -9.40 -30.84 -21.08
N PHE A 73 -9.16 -29.91 -20.16
CA PHE A 73 -7.90 -29.82 -19.42
C PHE A 73 -8.07 -30.41 -18.03
N ARG A 74 -7.07 -31.18 -17.59
CA ARG A 74 -7.12 -31.93 -16.34
C ARG A 74 -5.78 -31.90 -15.64
N THR A 75 -5.87 -31.92 -14.31
CA THR A 75 -4.72 -32.06 -13.42
C THR A 75 -4.93 -33.29 -12.54
N ARG A 76 -3.92 -34.16 -12.51
CA ARG A 76 -3.85 -35.29 -11.60
C ARG A 76 -3.11 -34.89 -10.34
N PHE A 77 -3.62 -35.31 -9.20
CA PHE A 77 -3.05 -35.04 -7.89
C PHE A 77 -2.71 -36.32 -7.15
N GLU A 78 -1.70 -36.26 -6.28
CA GLU A 78 -1.39 -37.25 -5.26
C GLU A 78 -1.72 -36.68 -3.88
N ILE A 79 -2.50 -37.40 -3.08
CA ILE A 79 -2.91 -36.93 -1.75
C ILE A 79 -1.76 -37.03 -0.75
N THR A 80 -1.45 -35.92 -0.11
CA THR A 80 -0.39 -35.83 0.91
C THR A 80 -0.93 -35.71 2.33
N GLY A 81 -2.16 -35.19 2.49
CA GLY A 81 -2.92 -35.12 3.74
C GLY A 81 -4.41 -34.90 3.46
N ALA A 82 -5.27 -35.20 4.44
CA ALA A 82 -6.71 -34.99 4.34
C ALA A 82 -7.26 -34.52 5.69
N VAL A 83 -8.10 -33.49 5.66
CA VAL A 83 -8.86 -32.98 6.81
C VAL A 83 -10.29 -33.53 6.78
N LYS A 84 -10.86 -33.72 5.57
CA LYS A 84 -12.21 -34.25 5.37
C LYS A 84 -12.28 -35.13 4.14
N GLY A 85 -13.09 -36.19 4.22
CA GLY A 85 -13.30 -37.16 3.15
C GLY A 85 -12.47 -38.44 3.36
N SER A 86 -12.92 -39.54 2.76
CA SER A 86 -12.29 -40.85 2.92
C SER A 86 -11.21 -41.07 1.85
N PHE A 87 -10.05 -40.44 2.03
CA PHE A 87 -8.90 -40.61 1.14
C PHE A 87 -7.75 -41.33 1.81
N VAL A 88 -7.01 -42.11 1.02
CA VAL A 88 -5.75 -42.73 1.46
C VAL A 88 -4.57 -41.89 0.98
N ARG A 89 -3.58 -41.67 1.84
CA ARG A 89 -2.34 -40.98 1.45
C ARG A 89 -1.67 -41.71 0.28
N GLY A 90 -1.29 -40.98 -0.77
CA GLY A 90 -0.76 -41.53 -2.02
C GLY A 90 -1.82 -41.97 -3.04
N GLU A 91 -3.11 -41.91 -2.71
CA GLU A 91 -4.19 -42.17 -3.68
C GLU A 91 -4.29 -41.02 -4.69
N PRO A 92 -4.32 -41.31 -6.00
CA PRO A 92 -4.47 -40.26 -7.00
C PRO A 92 -5.93 -39.87 -7.21
N PHE A 93 -6.17 -38.59 -7.49
CA PHE A 93 -7.45 -38.11 -8.01
C PHE A 93 -7.25 -37.06 -9.10
N GLU A 94 -8.31 -36.71 -9.81
CA GLU A 94 -8.26 -35.80 -10.94
C GLU A 94 -9.23 -34.63 -10.74
N LEU A 95 -8.75 -33.41 -11.00
CA LEU A 95 -9.57 -32.22 -11.18
C LEU A 95 -9.67 -31.91 -12.67
N GLN A 96 -10.88 -31.55 -13.10
CA GLN A 96 -11.11 -31.06 -14.46
C GLN A 96 -11.32 -29.55 -14.41
N ALA A 97 -10.56 -28.83 -15.22
CA ALA A 97 -10.71 -27.39 -15.38
C ALA A 97 -12.04 -27.06 -16.07
N TRP A 98 -12.52 -25.84 -15.87
CA TRP A 98 -13.72 -25.36 -16.53
C TRP A 98 -13.46 -24.88 -17.96
N HIS A 99 -12.25 -24.38 -18.24
CA HIS A 99 -11.83 -24.01 -19.59
C HIS A 99 -11.77 -25.24 -20.52
N GLU A 100 -12.07 -24.99 -21.79
CA GLU A 100 -12.03 -26.01 -22.83
C GLU A 100 -11.67 -25.43 -24.19
N ARG A 101 -11.18 -26.28 -25.09
CA ARG A 101 -10.88 -25.90 -26.48
C ARG A 101 -11.72 -26.70 -27.47
N VAL A 102 -12.48 -26.02 -28.33
CA VAL A 102 -13.31 -26.63 -29.38
C VAL A 102 -12.80 -26.20 -30.75
N GLY A 103 -12.06 -27.08 -31.41
CA GLY A 103 -11.32 -26.72 -32.63
C GLY A 103 -10.24 -25.68 -32.32
N ASP A 104 -10.24 -24.56 -33.04
CA ASP A 104 -9.31 -23.43 -32.83
C ASP A 104 -9.83 -22.39 -31.83
N MET A 105 -11.02 -22.60 -31.26
CA MET A 105 -11.63 -21.70 -30.28
C MET A 105 -11.36 -22.19 -28.86
N GLU A 106 -10.84 -21.32 -28.01
CA GLU A 106 -10.58 -21.59 -26.60
C GLU A 106 -11.54 -20.77 -25.73
N GLN A 107 -12.20 -21.45 -24.79
CA GLN A 107 -13.11 -20.86 -23.83
C GLN A 107 -12.41 -20.84 -22.48
N ALA A 108 -12.03 -19.66 -22.00
CA ALA A 108 -11.50 -19.46 -20.66
C ALA A 108 -12.62 -19.03 -19.70
N ILE A 109 -12.48 -19.38 -18.41
CA ILE A 109 -13.34 -18.90 -17.34
C ILE A 109 -12.45 -18.20 -16.32
N TRP A 110 -12.77 -16.94 -16.01
CA TRP A 110 -12.05 -16.16 -15.01
C TRP A 110 -12.18 -16.79 -13.62
N GLY A 111 -11.04 -16.95 -12.95
CA GLY A 111 -10.94 -17.68 -11.68
C GLY A 111 -10.93 -19.20 -11.82
N ASP A 112 -10.96 -19.78 -13.02
CA ASP A 112 -10.72 -21.22 -13.21
C ASP A 112 -9.28 -21.54 -12.78
N PRO A 113 -9.08 -22.48 -11.85
CA PRO A 113 -7.76 -22.66 -11.27
C PRO A 113 -6.81 -23.40 -12.19
N GLU A 114 -5.57 -22.91 -12.20
CA GLU A 114 -4.43 -23.58 -12.82
C GLU A 114 -3.50 -24.16 -11.74
N PHE A 115 -2.89 -25.30 -12.04
CA PHE A 115 -2.05 -26.01 -11.08
C PHE A 115 -0.69 -26.33 -11.70
N ALA A 116 0.37 -25.87 -11.05
CA ALA A 116 1.73 -26.17 -11.46
C ALA A 116 2.14 -27.56 -10.97
N GLU A 117 2.67 -28.38 -11.87
CA GLU A 117 3.16 -29.72 -11.53
C GLU A 117 4.28 -29.64 -10.48
N GLY A 118 4.25 -30.56 -9.50
CA GLY A 118 5.18 -30.62 -8.40
C GLY A 118 4.81 -29.76 -7.20
N ARG A 119 3.96 -28.74 -7.37
CA ARG A 119 3.44 -27.90 -6.29
C ARG A 119 2.35 -28.61 -5.49
N LYS A 120 2.13 -28.15 -4.26
CA LYS A 120 1.12 -28.71 -3.34
C LYS A 120 0.06 -27.67 -3.04
N TYR A 121 -1.16 -28.14 -2.85
CA TYR A 121 -2.32 -27.29 -2.69
C TYR A 121 -3.23 -27.79 -1.58
N LEU A 122 -3.80 -26.87 -0.80
CA LEU A 122 -4.99 -27.10 0.01
C LEU A 122 -6.22 -26.89 -0.88
N LEU A 123 -7.07 -27.92 -0.94
CA LEU A 123 -8.19 -28.01 -1.86
C LEU A 123 -9.48 -28.35 -1.12
N PHE A 124 -10.53 -27.57 -1.39
CA PHE A 124 -11.89 -27.78 -0.92
C PHE A 124 -12.73 -28.27 -2.09
N LEU A 125 -13.20 -29.50 -2.02
CA LEU A 125 -13.68 -30.24 -3.19
C LEU A 125 -15.12 -30.70 -3.03
N ALA A 126 -15.87 -30.68 -4.14
CA ALA A 126 -17.19 -31.27 -4.30
C ALA A 126 -17.20 -32.33 -5.42
N ARG A 127 -18.15 -33.26 -5.32
CA ARG A 127 -18.53 -34.17 -6.40
C ARG A 127 -19.68 -33.59 -7.20
N THR A 128 -19.57 -33.60 -8.52
CA THR A 128 -20.65 -33.19 -9.40
C THR A 128 -21.38 -34.39 -10.02
N GLY A 129 -22.56 -34.69 -9.47
CA GLY A 129 -23.47 -35.68 -10.04
C GLY A 129 -22.86 -37.08 -10.20
N SER A 130 -23.02 -37.69 -11.37
CA SER A 130 -22.51 -39.03 -11.69
C SER A 130 -21.12 -39.03 -12.35
N ASP A 131 -20.48 -37.87 -12.51
CA ASP A 131 -19.13 -37.80 -13.11
C ASP A 131 -18.11 -38.22 -12.03
N PRO A 132 -17.09 -39.05 -12.34
CA PRO A 132 -16.17 -39.56 -11.35
C PRO A 132 -15.12 -38.53 -10.88
N PHE A 133 -15.25 -37.26 -11.29
CA PHE A 133 -14.23 -36.23 -11.11
C PHE A 133 -14.59 -35.25 -9.99
N TRP A 134 -13.55 -34.71 -9.36
CA TRP A 134 -13.68 -33.69 -8.35
C TRP A 134 -13.65 -32.30 -8.98
N GLN A 135 -14.30 -31.34 -8.33
CA GLN A 135 -14.20 -29.93 -8.66
C GLN A 135 -13.95 -29.10 -7.41
N PRO A 136 -13.21 -27.98 -7.52
CA PRO A 136 -13.12 -27.00 -6.45
C PRO A 136 -14.50 -26.44 -6.09
N MET A 137 -14.74 -26.24 -4.80
CA MET A 137 -16.02 -25.71 -4.28
C MET A 137 -16.37 -24.33 -4.81
N MET A 138 -15.36 -23.48 -5.02
CA MET A 138 -15.51 -22.07 -5.34
C MET A 138 -14.53 -21.60 -6.41
N LEU A 139 -14.32 -22.42 -7.46
CA LEU A 139 -13.23 -22.19 -8.42
C LEU A 139 -11.90 -21.97 -7.68
N ALA A 140 -11.09 -20.99 -8.06
CA ALA A 140 -9.85 -20.64 -7.37
C ALA A 140 -10.02 -19.98 -6.00
N TYR A 141 -11.22 -19.47 -5.64
CA TYR A 141 -11.40 -18.68 -4.41
C TYR A 141 -11.05 -19.46 -3.13
N GLY A 142 -11.27 -20.77 -3.14
CA GLY A 142 -10.98 -21.65 -2.00
C GLY A 142 -9.66 -22.44 -2.13
N ILE A 143 -8.75 -22.04 -3.02
CA ILE A 143 -7.53 -22.80 -3.29
C ILE A 143 -6.33 -22.06 -2.70
N PHE A 144 -5.46 -22.82 -2.03
CA PHE A 144 -4.22 -22.29 -1.50
C PHE A 144 -3.03 -23.14 -1.95
N GLU A 145 -1.94 -22.50 -2.35
CA GLU A 145 -0.66 -23.14 -2.61
C GLU A 145 0.15 -23.25 -1.31
N GLU A 146 0.80 -24.39 -1.09
CA GLU A 146 1.74 -24.60 0.02
C GLU A 146 3.10 -24.01 -0.35
N GLU A 147 3.54 -23.00 0.40
CA GLU A 147 4.84 -22.37 0.25
C GLU A 147 5.68 -22.56 1.51
N ASN A 148 7.00 -22.62 1.35
CA ASN A 148 7.93 -22.57 2.48
C ASN A 148 8.67 -21.23 2.47
N ILE A 149 8.37 -20.38 3.45
CA ILE A 149 8.91 -19.03 3.51
C ILE A 149 9.57 -18.83 4.86
N ASN A 150 10.86 -18.50 4.86
CA ASN A 150 11.67 -18.35 6.07
C ASN A 150 11.64 -19.57 7.02
N GLY A 151 11.47 -20.77 6.47
CA GLY A 151 11.37 -22.02 7.24
C GLY A 151 9.98 -22.33 7.78
N GLU A 152 9.00 -21.45 7.55
CA GLU A 152 7.60 -21.66 7.89
C GLU A 152 6.81 -22.17 6.69
N THR A 153 5.93 -23.16 6.90
CA THR A 153 5.06 -23.67 5.83
C THR A 153 3.73 -22.94 5.87
N LEU A 154 3.39 -22.28 4.78
CA LEU A 154 2.25 -21.39 4.65
C LEU A 154 1.30 -21.88 3.55
N PHE A 155 0.02 -21.61 3.71
CA PHE A 155 -0.99 -21.69 2.66
C PHE A 155 -1.27 -20.29 2.15
N VAL A 156 -0.90 -20.03 0.89
CA VAL A 156 -1.07 -18.75 0.20
C VAL A 156 -2.23 -18.89 -0.78
N PRO A 157 -3.21 -17.97 -0.82
CA PRO A 157 -4.30 -18.04 -1.80
C PRO A 157 -3.76 -18.13 -3.23
N SER A 158 -4.34 -19.00 -4.06
CA SER A 158 -3.89 -19.16 -5.45
C SER A 158 -4.03 -17.84 -6.20
N LYS A 159 -3.20 -17.63 -7.22
CA LYS A 159 -3.19 -16.39 -7.98
C LYS A 159 -4.55 -16.08 -8.62
N GLU A 160 -5.21 -17.10 -9.16
CA GLU A 160 -6.51 -17.01 -9.84
C GLU A 160 -7.65 -16.66 -8.86
N SER A 161 -7.43 -16.84 -7.54
CA SER A 161 -8.42 -16.46 -6.51
C SER A 161 -8.70 -14.96 -6.52
N ARG A 162 -7.76 -14.14 -7.02
CA ARG A 162 -7.87 -12.67 -7.11
C ARG A 162 -8.64 -12.21 -8.32
N GLU A 163 -8.84 -13.08 -9.30
CA GLU A 163 -9.65 -12.79 -10.48
C GLU A 163 -11.14 -12.98 -10.22
N ILE A 164 -11.52 -13.44 -9.03
CA ILE A 164 -12.91 -13.73 -8.67
C ILE A 164 -13.52 -12.54 -7.93
N GLU A 165 -14.67 -12.06 -8.42
CA GLU A 165 -15.42 -11.01 -7.77
C GLU A 165 -16.33 -11.60 -6.67
N ALA A 166 -16.06 -11.24 -5.42
CA ALA A 166 -16.88 -11.65 -4.28
C ALA A 166 -17.98 -10.61 -4.02
N PHE A 167 -19.24 -11.00 -4.20
CA PHE A 167 -20.37 -10.14 -3.84
C PHE A 167 -20.70 -10.21 -2.36
N PRO A 168 -21.25 -9.13 -1.79
CA PRO A 168 -21.79 -9.14 -0.43
C PRO A 168 -22.82 -10.25 -0.27
N ARG A 169 -22.76 -10.95 0.86
CA ARG A 169 -23.73 -12.01 1.16
C ARG A 169 -25.13 -11.39 1.38
N PRO A 170 -26.21 -12.00 0.86
CA PRO A 170 -27.57 -11.50 1.06
C PRO A 170 -28.02 -11.50 2.53
N ASP A 171 -27.39 -12.30 3.38
CA ASP A 171 -27.66 -12.36 4.82
C ASP A 171 -26.94 -11.26 5.63
N GLY A 172 -26.13 -10.42 4.97
CA GLY A 172 -25.39 -9.32 5.60
C GLY A 172 -24.18 -9.76 6.42
N VAL A 173 -23.86 -11.05 6.45
CA VAL A 173 -22.63 -11.55 7.10
C VAL A 173 -21.44 -11.12 6.23
N VAL A 174 -20.51 -10.40 6.83
CA VAL A 174 -19.24 -10.06 6.18
C VAL A 174 -18.37 -11.32 6.15
N PRO A 175 -18.02 -11.85 4.97
CA PRO A 175 -17.13 -13.02 4.86
C PRO A 175 -15.77 -12.72 5.47
N GLU A 176 -15.17 -13.73 6.11
CA GLU A 176 -13.77 -13.65 6.50
C GLU A 176 -12.89 -13.42 5.26
N PRO A 177 -11.98 -12.43 5.28
CA PRO A 177 -11.11 -12.18 4.14
C PRO A 177 -10.16 -13.36 3.91
N MET A 178 -9.85 -13.61 2.64
CA MET A 178 -8.77 -14.53 2.29
C MET A 178 -7.43 -13.96 2.76
N ALA A 179 -6.59 -14.82 3.33
CA ALA A 179 -5.31 -14.44 3.90
C ALA A 179 -4.28 -15.55 3.68
N VAL A 180 -3.04 -15.28 4.07
CA VAL A 180 -2.00 -16.30 4.17
C VAL A 180 -2.08 -16.95 5.54
N TYR A 181 -2.05 -18.26 5.58
CA TYR A 181 -2.23 -19.03 6.82
C TYR A 181 -1.03 -19.92 7.12
N ARG A 182 -0.65 -20.05 8.38
CA ARG A 182 0.29 -21.08 8.86
C ARG A 182 -0.34 -22.45 8.65
N ALA A 183 0.29 -23.26 7.79
CA ALA A 183 -0.35 -24.44 7.21
C ALA A 183 -0.82 -25.45 8.26
N SER A 184 0.03 -25.76 9.25
CA SER A 184 -0.31 -26.70 10.32
C SER A 184 -1.44 -26.21 11.22
N GLU A 185 -1.47 -24.91 11.53
CA GLU A 185 -2.50 -24.33 12.39
C GLU A 185 -3.85 -24.29 11.69
N LEU A 186 -3.89 -23.85 10.42
CA LEU A 186 -5.13 -23.82 9.65
C LEU A 186 -5.74 -25.22 9.51
N LEU A 187 -4.93 -26.24 9.19
CA LEU A 187 -5.41 -27.62 9.11
C LEU A 187 -5.99 -28.10 10.45
N GLY A 188 -5.37 -27.72 11.57
CA GLY A 188 -5.87 -27.99 12.91
C GLY A 188 -7.25 -27.38 13.14
N TYR A 189 -7.39 -26.06 12.90
CA TYR A 189 -8.67 -25.37 13.07
C TYR A 189 -9.78 -25.90 12.13
N LEU A 190 -9.43 -26.28 10.90
CA LEU A 190 -10.38 -26.92 9.99
C LEU A 190 -10.85 -28.28 10.54
N SER A 191 -9.93 -29.10 11.06
CA SER A 191 -10.26 -30.39 11.68
C SER A 191 -11.16 -30.21 12.89
N ASP A 192 -10.78 -29.33 13.82
CA ASP A 192 -11.52 -29.04 15.05
C ASP A 192 -12.93 -28.51 14.74
N PHE A 193 -13.07 -27.64 13.73
CA PHE A 193 -14.37 -27.12 13.32
C PHE A 193 -15.28 -28.22 12.76
N ILE A 194 -14.75 -29.11 11.92
CA ILE A 194 -15.50 -30.23 11.34
C ILE A 194 -15.90 -31.24 12.43
N GLU A 195 -14.96 -31.63 13.29
CA GLU A 195 -15.19 -32.60 14.37
C GLU A 195 -16.16 -32.06 15.43
N GLY A 196 -16.09 -30.75 15.70
CA GLY A 196 -17.01 -30.04 16.59
C GLY A 196 -18.40 -29.80 16.00
N GLY A 197 -18.67 -30.21 14.76
CA GLY A 197 -19.97 -30.01 14.10
C GLY A 197 -20.28 -28.55 13.77
N GLY A 198 -19.25 -27.73 13.54
CA GLY A 198 -19.37 -26.35 13.07
C GLY A 198 -19.64 -25.29 14.15
N THR A 199 -19.33 -25.57 15.42
CA THR A 199 -19.76 -24.70 16.54
C THR A 199 -18.77 -23.59 16.94
N SER A 200 -17.48 -23.69 16.59
CA SER A 200 -16.46 -22.69 17.01
C SER A 200 -15.35 -22.59 15.96
N TRP A 201 -15.43 -21.56 15.12
CA TRP A 201 -14.40 -21.26 14.13
C TRP A 201 -13.39 -20.23 14.67
N GLU A 202 -12.12 -20.60 14.65
CA GLU A 202 -11.01 -19.74 15.10
C GLU A 202 -9.87 -19.64 14.08
N GLY A 203 -10.12 -19.98 12.80
CA GLY A 203 -9.06 -20.07 11.78
C GLY A 203 -8.31 -18.77 11.50
N LYS A 204 -8.88 -17.59 11.82
CA LYS A 204 -8.16 -16.31 11.83
C LYS A 204 -6.88 -16.33 12.67
N ASN A 205 -6.83 -17.15 13.72
CA ASN A 205 -5.65 -17.26 14.58
C ASN A 205 -4.49 -17.94 13.85
N ALA A 206 -4.76 -18.70 12.77
CA ALA A 206 -3.74 -19.28 11.91
C ALA A 206 -3.21 -18.31 10.85
N MET A 207 -3.73 -17.08 10.76
CA MET A 207 -3.21 -16.10 9.80
C MET A 207 -1.75 -15.77 10.12
N ALA A 208 -0.90 -15.77 9.09
CA ALA A 208 0.51 -15.41 9.20
C ALA A 208 0.67 -13.88 9.32
N GLU A 209 1.65 -13.42 10.10
CA GLU A 209 2.06 -12.01 10.12
C GLU A 209 2.66 -11.64 8.75
N ASN A 210 2.43 -10.41 8.26
CA ASN A 210 2.86 -9.95 6.93
C ASN A 210 2.28 -10.74 5.75
N SER A 211 1.00 -11.15 5.81
CA SER A 211 0.31 -11.88 4.74
C SER A 211 0.38 -11.21 3.36
N ASP A 212 0.58 -9.89 3.30
CA ASP A 212 0.65 -9.12 2.06
C ASP A 212 1.98 -9.32 1.31
N ALA A 213 3.06 -9.69 2.01
CA ALA A 213 4.40 -9.88 1.43
C ALA A 213 4.53 -11.21 0.66
N PHE A 214 3.66 -12.20 0.92
CA PHE A 214 3.74 -13.53 0.32
C PHE A 214 2.86 -13.70 -0.92
N LEU A 215 2.29 -12.59 -1.41
CA LEU A 215 1.42 -12.53 -2.58
C LEU A 215 2.19 -12.27 -3.90
N GLU A 216 3.52 -12.35 -3.87
CA GLU A 216 4.44 -12.04 -4.98
C GLU A 216 4.78 -13.25 -5.84
N GLU A 217 3.88 -13.56 -6.77
CA GLU A 217 4.22 -13.92 -8.16
C GLU A 217 2.98 -13.56 -8.98
N ARG A 218 2.89 -12.31 -9.48
CA ARG A 218 1.70 -11.81 -10.16
C ARG A 218 1.89 -11.94 -11.67
N ALA A 219 0.93 -12.52 -12.39
CA ALA A 219 0.73 -12.09 -13.78
C ALA A 219 -0.03 -10.76 -13.75
N ALA A 220 0.22 -9.92 -14.74
CA ALA A 220 -0.50 -8.67 -14.89
C ALA A 220 -2.01 -8.92 -15.00
N PRO A 221 -2.85 -8.08 -14.37
CA PRO A 221 -4.29 -8.12 -14.60
C PRO A 221 -4.55 -8.06 -16.11
N ALA A 222 -5.42 -8.90 -16.66
CA ALA A 222 -5.48 -9.05 -18.13
C ALA A 222 -6.06 -7.83 -18.89
N HIS A 223 -6.56 -6.81 -18.17
CA HIS A 223 -6.90 -5.51 -18.76
C HIS A 223 -5.70 -4.57 -18.86
N CYS A 224 -4.63 -4.81 -18.10
CA CYS A 224 -3.40 -4.05 -18.13
C CYS A 224 -2.59 -4.42 -19.37
N THR A 225 -2.31 -3.40 -20.19
CA THR A 225 -1.40 -3.52 -21.32
C THR A 225 -0.12 -2.78 -20.99
N PHE A 226 1.02 -3.31 -21.41
CA PHE A 226 2.31 -2.61 -21.30
C PHE A 226 2.80 -2.20 -22.67
N LEU A 227 3.56 -1.11 -22.73
CA LEU A 227 4.36 -0.80 -23.91
C LEU A 227 5.39 -1.92 -24.09
N THR A 228 5.51 -2.42 -25.31
CA THR A 228 6.40 -3.53 -25.63
C THR A 228 7.09 -3.29 -26.98
N SER A 229 8.27 -3.87 -27.15
CA SER A 229 8.91 -4.06 -28.45
C SER A 229 9.35 -5.51 -28.62
N THR A 230 10.14 -6.00 -27.65
CA THR A 230 10.50 -7.41 -27.46
C THR A 230 10.17 -7.84 -26.03
N ASN A 231 10.45 -6.97 -25.07
CA ASN A 231 10.07 -7.08 -23.66
C ASN A 231 9.21 -5.86 -23.27
N PRO A 232 8.42 -5.95 -22.19
CA PRO A 232 7.74 -4.77 -21.65
C PRO A 232 8.73 -3.78 -21.05
N PHE A 233 8.33 -2.51 -20.97
CA PHE A 233 9.16 -1.43 -20.42
C PHE A 233 8.83 -1.13 -18.95
N ARG A 234 9.86 -0.93 -18.13
CA ARG A 234 9.72 -0.55 -16.72
C ARG A 234 10.98 0.15 -16.23
N TYR A 235 10.84 1.09 -15.30
CA TYR A 235 11.99 1.63 -14.57
C TYR A 235 12.42 0.69 -13.45
N ASN A 236 13.73 0.50 -13.29
CA ASN A 236 14.30 -0.29 -12.19
C ASN A 236 14.35 0.49 -10.85
N VAL A 237 13.64 1.62 -10.75
CA VAL A 237 13.61 2.48 -9.57
C VAL A 237 12.18 2.65 -9.04
N PHE A 238 12.13 3.02 -7.75
CA PHE A 238 11.01 3.14 -6.79
C PHE A 238 10.83 1.89 -5.91
N PRO A 239 10.84 2.01 -4.55
CA PRO A 239 10.92 3.23 -3.69
C PRO A 239 12.36 3.72 -3.30
N GLY A 240 12.61 5.06 -3.29
CA GLY A 240 13.83 5.71 -2.74
C GLY A 240 14.57 6.69 -3.68
N SER A 241 14.49 6.50 -5.00
CA SER A 241 14.97 7.46 -6.01
C SER A 241 13.77 8.16 -6.68
N SER A 242 13.92 9.36 -7.26
CA SER A 242 12.85 10.08 -7.97
C SER A 242 13.16 10.24 -9.46
N ILE A 243 12.16 10.19 -10.34
CA ILE A 243 12.30 10.63 -11.73
C ILE A 243 11.86 12.09 -11.81
N SER A 244 12.76 12.98 -12.24
CA SER A 244 12.44 14.40 -12.41
C SER A 244 11.85 14.68 -13.78
N ILE A 245 10.62 15.21 -13.81
CA ILE A 245 9.94 15.66 -15.03
C ILE A 245 10.15 17.15 -15.19
N TYR A 246 10.69 17.56 -16.32
CA TYR A 246 10.92 18.95 -16.71
C TYR A 246 9.95 19.36 -17.81
N SER A 247 9.69 20.66 -17.91
CA SER A 247 9.01 21.25 -19.06
C SER A 247 9.97 22.14 -19.85
N GLU A 248 9.82 22.18 -21.16
CA GLU A 248 10.62 23.06 -22.03
C GLU A 248 10.38 24.55 -21.70
N ASP A 249 11.43 25.37 -21.75
CA ASP A 249 11.44 26.76 -21.27
C ASP A 249 10.48 27.69 -22.03
N ASN A 250 10.38 27.54 -23.36
CA ASN A 250 9.59 28.42 -24.21
C ASN A 250 8.07 28.21 -24.03
N GLY A 251 7.66 27.01 -23.61
CA GLY A 251 6.25 26.69 -23.38
C GLY A 251 5.47 26.52 -24.68
N ASP A 252 4.16 26.35 -24.55
CA ASP A 252 3.23 26.25 -25.68
C ASP A 252 2.81 27.66 -26.14
N THR A 253 3.02 27.96 -27.43
CA THR A 253 2.74 29.27 -28.03
C THR A 253 1.27 29.69 -27.90
N GLY A 254 0.36 28.74 -27.71
CA GLY A 254 -1.05 29.01 -27.46
C GLY A 254 -1.36 29.49 -26.04
N TYR A 255 -0.40 29.44 -25.11
CA TYR A 255 -0.54 29.90 -23.74
C TYR A 255 0.50 30.96 -23.38
N SER A 256 0.04 32.14 -22.95
CA SER A 256 0.91 33.23 -22.52
C SER A 256 0.49 33.74 -21.14
N PRO A 257 1.41 33.84 -20.16
CA PRO A 257 2.84 33.49 -20.23
C PRO A 257 3.10 31.95 -20.20
N PRO A 258 4.30 31.49 -20.60
CA PRO A 258 4.68 30.06 -20.58
C PRO A 258 4.50 29.36 -19.23
N SER A 259 4.56 30.12 -18.13
CA SER A 259 4.35 29.61 -16.77
C SER A 259 2.98 28.94 -16.58
N ILE A 260 2.00 29.19 -17.45
CA ILE A 260 0.71 28.50 -17.44
C ILE A 260 0.93 27.00 -17.69
N VAL A 261 1.57 26.62 -18.80
CA VAL A 261 1.77 25.20 -19.15
C VAL A 261 2.80 24.53 -18.24
N HIS A 262 3.77 25.27 -17.72
CA HIS A 262 4.67 24.78 -16.67
C HIS A 262 3.89 24.39 -15.40
N GLY A 263 2.89 25.22 -15.03
CA GLY A 263 1.96 24.92 -13.95
C GLY A 263 1.10 23.68 -14.20
N LEU A 264 0.69 23.44 -15.46
CA LEU A 264 -0.07 22.24 -15.82
C LEU A 264 0.78 20.97 -15.71
N VAL A 265 2.05 21.01 -16.12
CA VAL A 265 2.98 19.87 -15.93
C VAL A 265 3.20 19.60 -14.45
N SER A 266 3.45 20.64 -13.64
CA SER A 266 3.55 20.51 -12.18
C SER A 266 2.29 19.88 -11.57
N SER A 267 1.10 20.29 -12.04
CA SER A 267 -0.19 19.74 -11.58
C SER A 267 -0.37 18.28 -11.99
N ALA A 268 -0.01 17.91 -13.22
CA ALA A 268 -0.06 16.53 -13.70
C ALA A 268 0.86 15.62 -12.87
N VAL A 269 2.12 16.02 -12.67
CA VAL A 269 3.10 15.26 -11.87
C VAL A 269 2.66 15.12 -10.42
N THR A 270 2.15 16.20 -9.82
CA THR A 270 1.60 16.16 -8.46
C THR A 270 0.43 15.19 -8.38
N THR A 271 -0.50 15.25 -9.34
CA THR A 271 -1.66 14.35 -9.40
C THR A 271 -1.22 12.89 -9.52
N MET A 272 -0.26 12.60 -10.38
CA MET A 272 0.31 11.26 -10.52
C MET A 272 0.95 10.77 -9.22
N GLY A 273 1.73 11.61 -8.54
CA GLY A 273 2.35 11.26 -7.25
C GLY A 273 1.35 11.04 -6.13
N THR A 274 0.18 11.69 -6.17
CA THR A 274 -0.90 11.46 -5.19
C THR A 274 -1.76 10.24 -5.49
N GLU A 275 -1.98 9.93 -6.77
CA GLU A 275 -2.92 8.90 -7.21
C GLU A 275 -2.25 7.54 -7.43
N TYR A 276 -0.95 7.51 -7.73
CA TYR A 276 -0.17 6.28 -7.94
C TYR A 276 0.86 6.13 -6.82
N ALA A 277 0.58 5.24 -5.87
CA ALA A 277 1.35 5.15 -4.63
C ALA A 277 2.75 4.52 -4.81
N GLY A 278 2.97 3.71 -5.86
CA GLY A 278 4.26 3.06 -6.11
C GLY A 278 5.26 3.84 -6.96
N ILE A 279 4.91 5.04 -7.46
CA ILE A 279 5.82 5.87 -8.26
C ILE A 279 6.36 7.06 -7.46
N ASN A 280 7.55 7.53 -7.80
CA ASN A 280 8.11 8.77 -7.25
C ASN A 280 8.57 9.69 -8.40
N VAL A 281 7.61 10.40 -8.98
CA VAL A 281 7.83 11.42 -10.01
C VAL A 281 7.76 12.81 -9.38
N ILE A 282 8.72 13.68 -9.70
CA ILE A 282 8.79 15.05 -9.16
C ILE A 282 8.92 16.07 -10.29
N TYR A 283 8.31 17.24 -10.12
CA TYR A 283 8.48 18.32 -11.09
C TYR A 283 9.82 19.03 -10.85
N GLY A 284 10.73 18.89 -11.82
CA GLY A 284 12.09 19.44 -11.74
C GLY A 284 12.23 20.90 -12.14
N GLY A 285 11.15 21.54 -12.58
CA GLY A 285 11.14 22.89 -13.14
C GLY A 285 11.25 22.90 -14.66
N THR A 286 11.80 23.99 -15.20
CA THR A 286 11.92 24.17 -16.65
C THR A 286 13.34 23.84 -17.13
N ARG A 287 13.47 23.49 -18.41
CA ARG A 287 14.75 23.21 -19.05
C ARG A 287 14.75 23.70 -20.49
N ASN A 288 15.74 24.50 -20.86
CA ASN A 288 16.01 24.80 -22.26
C ASN A 288 16.49 23.55 -22.99
N HIS A 289 15.79 23.16 -24.06
CA HIS A 289 16.20 22.09 -24.95
C HIS A 289 15.76 22.38 -26.38
N THR A 290 16.62 22.09 -27.34
CA THR A 290 16.30 22.18 -28.76
C THR A 290 16.72 20.87 -29.41
N PRO A 291 15.78 20.08 -29.96
CA PRO A 291 16.12 18.81 -30.60
C PRO A 291 16.80 19.04 -31.95
N ASP A 292 17.61 18.09 -32.40
CA ASP A 292 18.14 18.10 -33.76
C ASP A 292 17.11 17.46 -34.70
N CYS A 293 16.46 18.32 -35.49
CA CYS A 293 15.37 17.99 -36.40
C CYS A 293 15.85 17.58 -37.81
N ALA A 294 17.08 17.10 -37.95
CA ALA A 294 17.60 16.60 -39.22
C ALA A 294 16.65 15.56 -39.85
N GLY A 295 16.19 15.83 -41.07
CA GLY A 295 15.25 14.96 -41.80
C GLY A 295 13.77 15.11 -41.42
N GLY A 296 13.39 16.15 -40.66
CA GLY A 296 11.99 16.40 -40.27
C GLY A 296 11.51 15.58 -39.08
N THR A 297 12.44 15.11 -38.24
CA THR A 297 12.17 14.36 -37.01
C THR A 297 13.36 14.53 -36.07
N ALA A 298 13.17 14.32 -34.77
CA ALA A 298 14.30 14.26 -33.84
C ALA A 298 15.10 12.98 -34.06
N GLN A 299 16.16 13.09 -34.85
CA GLN A 299 16.98 11.96 -35.23
C GLN A 299 17.53 11.21 -33.99
N GLY A 300 17.32 9.89 -33.94
CA GLY A 300 17.88 9.03 -32.89
C GLY A 300 17.30 9.26 -31.49
N GLY A 301 16.14 9.90 -31.36
CA GLY A 301 15.49 10.10 -30.07
C GLY A 301 16.12 11.22 -29.21
N ASN A 302 16.60 12.27 -29.86
CA ASN A 302 17.27 13.40 -29.21
C ASN A 302 16.32 14.41 -28.52
N PHE A 303 15.08 14.02 -28.23
CA PHE A 303 14.12 14.83 -27.47
C PHE A 303 14.52 15.05 -26.01
N CYS A 304 15.60 14.42 -25.54
CA CYS A 304 16.15 14.69 -24.22
C CYS A 304 17.68 14.82 -24.31
N THR A 305 18.23 16.04 -24.24
CA THR A 305 19.67 16.22 -24.00
C THR A 305 19.94 16.62 -22.55
N GLY A 306 20.83 15.86 -21.91
CA GLY A 306 21.14 15.96 -20.49
C GLY A 306 22.00 14.78 -20.07
N THR A 307 23.01 15.04 -19.24
CA THR A 307 23.91 14.03 -18.66
C THR A 307 23.28 13.26 -17.48
N GLY A 308 22.05 13.60 -17.10
CA GLY A 308 21.30 12.97 -16.03
C GLY A 308 20.69 11.64 -16.44
N PHE A 309 20.87 10.63 -15.58
CA PHE A 309 20.09 9.40 -15.58
C PHE A 309 18.73 9.70 -14.90
N LEU A 310 17.61 9.10 -15.34
CA LEU A 310 16.29 9.18 -14.69
C LEU A 310 15.58 10.56 -14.76
N GLU A 311 15.36 11.07 -15.97
CA GLU A 311 14.66 12.35 -16.21
C GLU A 311 13.60 12.23 -17.31
N GLY A 312 12.61 13.13 -17.25
CA GLY A 312 11.58 13.30 -18.28
C GLY A 312 11.54 14.74 -18.82
N LEU A 313 11.18 14.92 -20.10
CA LEU A 313 10.96 16.24 -20.67
C LEU A 313 9.63 16.31 -21.43
N VAL A 314 8.81 17.31 -21.08
CA VAL A 314 7.62 17.73 -21.84
C VAL A 314 8.02 18.87 -22.78
N MET A 315 7.83 18.67 -24.07
CA MET A 315 8.14 19.61 -25.15
C MET A 315 6.85 20.09 -25.81
N TYR A 316 6.83 21.33 -26.25
CA TYR A 316 5.66 21.99 -26.81
C TYR A 316 5.86 22.32 -28.29
N ASP A 317 4.75 22.56 -28.99
CA ASP A 317 4.71 23.01 -30.39
C ASP A 317 5.54 22.15 -31.35
N ASP A 318 5.51 20.82 -31.15
CA ASP A 318 6.19 19.80 -31.97
C ASP A 318 7.37 20.33 -32.83
N PRO A 319 8.53 20.59 -32.21
CA PRO A 319 9.56 21.46 -32.79
C PRO A 319 10.22 20.91 -34.07
N CYS A 320 10.01 19.62 -34.39
CA CYS A 320 10.49 19.00 -35.61
C CYS A 320 9.39 18.79 -36.67
N SER A 321 8.15 19.20 -36.40
CA SER A 321 6.98 19.04 -37.29
C SER A 321 6.78 17.60 -37.76
N GLN A 322 6.94 16.65 -36.85
CA GLN A 322 6.77 15.21 -37.11
C GLN A 322 5.32 14.75 -36.88
N ILE A 323 4.52 15.54 -36.15
CA ILE A 323 3.09 15.36 -35.92
C ILE A 323 2.37 16.39 -36.80
N THR A 324 1.33 15.95 -37.50
CA THR A 324 0.48 16.88 -38.27
C THR A 324 -0.24 17.84 -37.33
N ASP A 325 -0.12 19.15 -37.56
CA ASP A 325 -0.79 20.21 -36.79
C ASP A 325 -2.30 19.95 -36.62
N LEU A 326 -2.83 20.38 -35.47
CA LEU A 326 -4.26 20.28 -35.20
C LEU A 326 -5.07 21.19 -36.13
N SER A 327 -6.15 20.64 -36.69
CA SER A 327 -7.12 21.39 -37.49
C SER A 327 -8.45 21.43 -36.76
N GLY A 328 -8.85 22.62 -36.27
CA GLY A 328 -10.11 22.78 -35.54
C GLY A 328 -10.17 21.92 -34.27
N CYS A 329 -9.05 21.82 -33.54
CA CYS A 329 -8.86 20.96 -32.36
C CYS A 329 -8.97 19.45 -32.64
N SER A 330 -8.84 19.03 -33.90
CA SER A 330 -8.86 17.63 -34.30
C SER A 330 -7.49 17.20 -34.83
N GLY A 331 -7.02 16.03 -34.38
CA GLY A 331 -5.73 15.45 -34.73
C GLY A 331 -5.07 14.78 -33.52
N THR A 332 -3.79 14.44 -33.66
CA THR A 332 -2.98 13.91 -32.54
C THR A 332 -2.64 15.06 -31.59
N LEU A 333 -3.10 15.01 -30.35
CA LEU A 333 -2.88 16.09 -29.37
C LEU A 333 -1.45 16.09 -28.83
N ALA A 334 -0.93 14.91 -28.49
CA ALA A 334 0.42 14.72 -27.98
C ALA A 334 0.88 13.28 -28.23
N VAL A 335 2.17 13.03 -27.99
CA VAL A 335 2.77 11.69 -27.98
C VAL A 335 3.75 11.57 -26.80
N GLY A 336 3.53 10.58 -25.95
CA GLY A 336 4.37 10.21 -24.82
C GLY A 336 5.06 8.87 -24.99
N GLY A 337 6.19 8.70 -24.31
CA GLY A 337 6.91 7.44 -24.29
C GLY A 337 8.18 7.49 -23.46
N LEU A 338 9.02 6.47 -23.62
CA LEU A 338 10.29 6.38 -22.93
C LEU A 338 11.43 5.87 -23.83
N TYR A 339 12.64 6.27 -23.49
CA TYR A 339 13.86 5.61 -23.92
C TYR A 339 14.24 4.53 -22.92
N SER A 340 14.81 3.43 -23.40
CA SER A 340 15.29 2.33 -22.56
C SER A 340 16.75 2.02 -22.85
N SER A 341 17.44 1.47 -21.85
CA SER A 341 18.84 1.02 -21.98
C SER A 341 19.07 -0.21 -21.11
N GLY A 342 19.41 -1.32 -21.76
CA GLY A 342 19.59 -2.60 -21.07
C GLY A 342 18.27 -3.24 -20.63
N THR A 343 18.40 -4.29 -19.82
CA THR A 343 17.26 -5.04 -19.27
C THR A 343 17.50 -5.31 -17.79
N HIS A 344 16.43 -5.56 -17.06
CA HIS A 344 16.45 -6.07 -15.68
C HIS A 344 15.31 -7.07 -15.49
N THR A 345 15.40 -7.88 -14.45
CA THR A 345 14.34 -8.83 -14.09
C THR A 345 13.55 -8.26 -12.91
N TYR A 346 12.23 -8.27 -13.02
CA TYR A 346 11.30 -7.93 -11.94
C TYR A 346 10.12 -8.89 -12.00
N ASP A 347 9.78 -9.49 -10.86
CA ASP A 347 8.69 -10.47 -10.71
C ASP A 347 8.78 -11.60 -11.75
N GLY A 348 9.99 -12.17 -11.91
CA GLY A 348 10.27 -13.25 -12.88
C GLY A 348 10.26 -12.84 -14.36
N ILE A 349 9.84 -11.62 -14.69
CA ILE A 349 9.74 -11.11 -16.07
C ILE A 349 10.98 -10.29 -16.42
N THR A 350 11.49 -10.44 -17.64
CA THR A 350 12.55 -9.57 -18.17
C THR A 350 11.93 -8.30 -18.73
N TRP A 351 12.33 -7.15 -18.19
CA TRP A 351 11.88 -5.83 -18.60
C TRP A 351 13.00 -5.07 -19.31
N ASN A 352 12.64 -4.28 -20.31
CA ASN A 352 13.52 -3.23 -20.83
C ASN A 352 13.61 -2.11 -19.79
N THR A 353 14.82 -1.79 -19.35
CA THR A 353 15.03 -0.79 -18.29
C THR A 353 14.80 0.61 -18.85
N GLY A 354 13.76 1.27 -18.37
CA GLY A 354 13.45 2.67 -18.65
C GLY A 354 14.62 3.57 -18.26
N TYR A 355 14.88 4.56 -19.11
CA TYR A 355 16.03 5.43 -19.02
C TYR A 355 15.66 6.92 -19.00
N LYS A 356 14.71 7.34 -19.86
CA LYS A 356 14.21 8.72 -19.94
C LYS A 356 12.75 8.75 -20.41
N ILE A 357 11.98 9.73 -19.95
CA ILE A 357 10.60 9.98 -20.41
C ILE A 357 10.59 11.13 -21.41
N TYR A 358 9.77 11.05 -22.46
CA TYR A 358 9.50 12.19 -23.32
C TYR A 358 8.00 12.34 -23.56
N VAL A 359 7.55 13.59 -23.65
CA VAL A 359 6.21 13.95 -24.11
C VAL A 359 6.35 15.10 -25.10
N ILE A 360 5.70 14.98 -26.26
CA ILE A 360 5.68 16.02 -27.29
C ILE A 360 4.22 16.45 -27.45
N VAL A 361 3.93 17.70 -27.09
CA VAL A 361 2.63 18.32 -27.32
C VAL A 361 2.62 18.94 -28.71
N ASN A 362 1.55 18.68 -29.46
CA ASN A 362 1.42 19.13 -30.84
C ASN A 362 1.05 20.62 -30.95
N ASN A 363 1.31 21.20 -32.11
CA ASN A 363 0.90 22.56 -32.46
C ASN A 363 -0.62 22.75 -32.36
N GLY A 364 -1.03 23.84 -31.71
CA GLY A 364 -2.44 24.23 -31.60
C GLY A 364 -3.22 23.54 -30.48
N SER A 365 -2.54 22.89 -29.54
CA SER A 365 -3.16 22.18 -28.41
C SER A 365 -3.90 23.09 -27.41
N SER A 366 -3.70 24.41 -27.51
CA SER A 366 -4.41 25.43 -26.72
C SER A 366 -5.93 25.50 -26.92
N CYS A 367 -6.45 24.71 -27.84
CA CYS A 367 -7.88 24.47 -27.99
C CYS A 367 -8.49 23.63 -26.84
N LEU A 368 -7.67 22.95 -26.03
CA LEU A 368 -8.11 22.17 -24.88
C LEU A 368 -8.40 23.05 -23.65
N SER A 369 -9.32 22.59 -22.78
CA SER A 369 -9.42 23.15 -21.43
C SER A 369 -8.16 22.79 -20.62
N THR A 370 -7.84 23.57 -19.58
CA THR A 370 -6.68 23.26 -18.72
C THR A 370 -6.81 21.91 -18.01
N ALA A 371 -8.04 21.46 -17.72
CA ALA A 371 -8.30 20.16 -17.14
C ALA A 371 -8.04 19.03 -18.14
N ASP A 372 -8.51 19.18 -19.38
CA ASP A 372 -8.28 18.18 -20.44
C ASP A 372 -6.80 18.12 -20.83
N TYR A 373 -6.12 19.28 -20.89
CA TYR A 373 -4.68 19.36 -21.12
C TYR A 373 -3.89 18.64 -20.02
N THR A 374 -4.25 18.85 -18.76
CA THR A 374 -3.61 18.15 -17.63
C THR A 374 -3.87 16.64 -17.71
N THR A 375 -5.07 16.24 -18.09
CA THR A 375 -5.45 14.82 -18.23
C THR A 375 -4.70 14.14 -19.38
N MET A 376 -4.53 14.85 -20.51
CA MET A 376 -3.67 14.43 -21.61
C MET A 376 -2.21 14.28 -21.16
N LEU A 377 -1.67 15.24 -20.41
CA LEU A 377 -0.31 15.13 -19.87
C LEU A 377 -0.14 13.90 -18.97
N ILE A 378 -1.09 13.62 -18.08
CA ILE A 378 -1.08 12.43 -17.22
C ILE A 378 -1.06 11.15 -18.07
N HIS A 379 -1.89 11.08 -19.10
CA HIS A 379 -1.96 9.96 -20.03
C HIS A 379 -0.60 9.70 -20.70
N GLU A 380 -0.04 10.74 -21.32
CA GLU A 380 1.25 10.63 -22.04
C GLU A 380 2.43 10.32 -21.09
N LEU A 381 2.42 10.89 -19.89
CA LEU A 381 3.43 10.58 -18.86
C LEU A 381 3.32 9.14 -18.37
N THR A 382 2.12 8.58 -18.35
CA THR A 382 1.88 7.19 -17.95
C THR A 382 2.39 6.19 -18.99
N HIS A 383 2.32 6.54 -20.29
CA HIS A 383 3.11 5.85 -21.33
C HIS A 383 4.62 5.92 -21.05
N GLY A 384 5.08 7.08 -20.58
CA GLY A 384 6.44 7.27 -20.07
C GLY A 384 6.84 6.31 -18.96
N LEU A 385 5.89 5.76 -18.20
CA LEU A 385 6.12 4.76 -17.15
C LEU A 385 6.03 3.31 -17.65
N GLY A 386 5.84 3.08 -18.95
CA GLY A 386 5.81 1.76 -19.58
C GLY A 386 4.41 1.16 -19.73
N ILE A 387 3.37 1.90 -19.35
CA ILE A 387 1.97 1.44 -19.44
C ILE A 387 1.44 1.66 -20.86
N GLY A 388 0.78 0.65 -21.43
CA GLY A 388 0.08 0.74 -22.71
C GLY A 388 -1.39 1.12 -22.55
N HIS A 389 -2.13 1.16 -23.64
CA HIS A 389 -3.56 1.44 -23.59
C HIS A 389 -4.34 0.29 -22.92
N ILE A 390 -5.20 0.63 -21.96
CA ILE A 390 -5.99 -0.33 -21.17
C ILE A 390 -7.27 -0.71 -21.94
N ALA A 391 -7.58 -2.01 -22.00
CA ALA A 391 -8.66 -2.58 -22.83
C ALA A 391 -10.08 -2.50 -22.21
N GLY A 392 -10.30 -1.67 -21.19
CA GLY A 392 -11.56 -1.58 -20.43
C GLY A 392 -12.66 -0.72 -21.05
N THR A 393 -13.75 -0.50 -20.29
CA THR A 393 -14.79 0.50 -20.61
C THR A 393 -14.13 1.86 -20.79
N GLY A 394 -14.68 2.72 -21.67
CA GLY A 394 -14.17 4.03 -22.09
C GLY A 394 -13.98 5.11 -21.01
N THR A 395 -13.67 4.72 -19.78
CA THR A 395 -13.69 5.51 -18.57
C THR A 395 -12.33 5.61 -17.88
N ALA A 396 -11.33 4.81 -18.25
CA ALA A 396 -9.97 4.89 -17.71
C ALA A 396 -9.16 5.98 -18.39
N ASN A 397 -8.18 6.56 -17.68
CA ASN A 397 -7.29 7.57 -18.24
C ASN A 397 -6.49 7.00 -19.42
N MET A 398 -5.99 5.77 -19.30
CA MET A 398 -5.23 5.07 -20.36
C MET A 398 -6.10 4.44 -21.46
N ASN A 399 -7.37 4.84 -21.59
CA ASN A 399 -8.19 4.43 -22.72
C ASN A 399 -7.72 5.15 -24.00
N PRO A 400 -7.68 4.48 -25.18
CA PRO A 400 -7.29 5.13 -26.43
C PRO A 400 -8.27 6.26 -26.86
N SER A 401 -9.50 6.25 -26.33
CA SER A 401 -10.46 7.35 -26.47
C SER A 401 -10.40 8.25 -25.23
N CYS A 402 -9.38 9.10 -25.17
CA CYS A 402 -9.14 10.08 -24.11
C CYS A 402 -10.29 11.13 -24.03
N CYS A 403 -10.52 11.86 -22.91
CA CYS A 403 -9.76 11.90 -21.66
C CYS A 403 -10.68 11.87 -20.43
N THR A 404 -10.39 10.95 -19.52
CA THR A 404 -11.05 10.84 -18.20
C THR A 404 -10.00 10.95 -17.10
N SER A 405 -10.42 11.34 -15.90
CA SER A 405 -9.54 11.36 -14.73
C SER A 405 -9.04 9.95 -14.40
N ILE A 406 -7.92 9.84 -13.68
CA ILE A 406 -7.37 8.57 -13.17
C ILE A 406 -8.47 7.76 -12.48
N GLN A 407 -8.66 6.52 -12.91
CA GLN A 407 -9.62 5.57 -12.35
C GLN A 407 -8.92 4.42 -11.61
N ALA A 408 -9.73 3.54 -11.02
CA ALA A 408 -9.25 2.34 -10.34
C ALA A 408 -8.41 1.43 -11.23
N LEU A 409 -8.80 1.26 -12.51
CA LEU A 409 -8.05 0.43 -13.47
C LEU A 409 -6.64 0.99 -13.75
N ASP A 410 -6.51 2.32 -13.83
CA ASP A 410 -5.19 2.94 -14.01
C ASP A 410 -4.30 2.68 -12.79
N ARG A 411 -4.85 2.86 -11.57
CA ARG A 411 -4.14 2.59 -10.31
C ARG A 411 -3.72 1.13 -10.19
N GLU A 412 -4.59 0.19 -10.52
CA GLU A 412 -4.29 -1.24 -10.47
C GLU A 412 -3.11 -1.63 -11.38
N CYS A 413 -3.09 -1.13 -12.62
CA CYS A 413 -1.99 -1.39 -13.54
C CYS A 413 -0.68 -0.74 -13.10
N LEU A 414 -0.75 0.47 -12.55
CA LEU A 414 0.44 1.13 -12.01
C LEU A 414 0.95 0.41 -10.75
N ASP A 415 0.08 0.00 -9.83
CA ASP A 415 0.46 -0.70 -8.60
C ASP A 415 1.04 -2.09 -8.90
N TYR A 416 0.60 -2.76 -9.96
CA TYR A 416 1.26 -3.97 -10.46
C TYR A 416 2.69 -3.65 -10.99
N THR A 417 2.81 -2.58 -11.77
CA THR A 417 4.07 -2.19 -12.44
C THR A 417 5.02 -1.44 -11.53
N TYR A 418 4.57 -0.95 -10.40
CA TYR A 418 5.32 -0.22 -9.40
C TYR A 418 4.56 -0.44 -8.10
N ALA A 419 4.92 -1.49 -7.36
CA ALA A 419 4.23 -1.81 -6.13
C ALA A 419 4.35 -0.62 -5.16
N PRO A 420 3.25 -0.18 -4.53
CA PRO A 420 3.35 0.76 -3.43
C PRO A 420 4.27 0.16 -2.39
N ALA A 421 5.25 0.95 -1.92
CA ALA A 421 5.97 0.57 -0.72
C ALA A 421 4.95 0.39 0.39
N LEU A 422 5.09 -0.67 1.20
CA LEU A 422 4.29 -0.78 2.40
C LEU A 422 4.51 0.47 3.28
N PRO A 423 3.52 0.89 4.09
CA PRO A 423 3.72 1.91 5.12
C PRO A 423 4.97 1.57 5.93
N VAL A 424 5.73 2.59 6.37
CA VAL A 424 7.00 2.47 7.10
C VAL A 424 7.07 1.18 7.92
N GLU A 425 7.94 0.26 7.51
CA GLU A 425 8.06 -1.02 8.20
C GLU A 425 8.98 -0.83 9.42
N LEU A 426 8.38 -0.67 10.59
CA LEU A 426 9.11 -0.54 11.85
C LEU A 426 9.76 -1.88 12.22
N ILE A 427 11.08 -1.97 12.15
CA ILE A 427 11.84 -3.17 12.56
C ILE A 427 11.73 -3.36 14.07
N ASP A 428 11.97 -2.28 14.82
CA ASP A 428 12.00 -2.32 16.28
C ASP A 428 11.65 -0.95 16.85
N PHE A 429 11.04 -0.97 18.04
CA PHE A 429 10.82 0.19 18.89
C PHE A 429 10.96 -0.22 20.35
N THR A 430 11.95 0.34 21.02
CA THR A 430 12.30 0.02 22.39
C THR A 430 12.38 1.27 23.25
N ALA A 431 11.97 1.12 24.50
CA ALA A 431 12.17 2.11 25.56
C ALA A 431 12.87 1.42 26.73
N GLN A 432 14.08 1.85 27.06
CA GLN A 432 14.92 1.21 28.07
C GLN A 432 15.31 2.20 29.17
N LYS A 433 15.09 1.81 30.42
CA LYS A 433 15.50 2.60 31.59
C LYS A 433 17.03 2.71 31.65
N LYS A 434 17.54 3.93 31.82
CA LYS A 434 18.95 4.23 32.02
C LYS A 434 19.12 5.19 33.21
N SER A 435 19.31 4.63 34.41
CA SER A 435 19.39 5.41 35.65
C SER A 435 18.14 6.27 35.87
N ARG A 436 18.24 7.60 35.68
CA ARG A 436 17.15 8.59 35.80
C ARG A 436 16.51 8.99 34.46
N SER A 437 16.90 8.39 33.34
CA SER A 437 16.38 8.69 32.00
C SER A 437 15.88 7.44 31.26
N VAL A 438 15.16 7.62 30.15
CA VAL A 438 14.75 6.53 29.25
C VAL A 438 15.39 6.73 27.90
N ASN A 439 16.16 5.73 27.47
CA ASN A 439 16.71 5.67 26.13
C ASN A 439 15.69 4.99 25.21
N ILE A 440 15.27 5.72 24.18
CA ILE A 440 14.24 5.30 23.23
C ILE A 440 14.91 5.13 21.88
N ASN A 441 14.78 3.95 21.29
CA ASN A 441 15.37 3.64 19.99
C ASN A 441 14.30 3.04 19.10
N TRP A 442 14.36 3.38 17.82
CA TRP A 442 13.62 2.65 16.80
C TRP A 442 14.43 2.58 15.52
N SER A 443 14.08 1.60 14.70
CA SER A 443 14.60 1.47 13.36
C SER A 443 13.51 1.05 12.40
N THR A 444 13.64 1.49 11.16
CA THR A 444 12.74 1.18 10.06
C THR A 444 13.49 0.39 9.00
N ALA A 445 12.85 -0.59 8.38
CA ALA A 445 13.40 -1.36 7.27
C ALA A 445 13.26 -0.58 5.97
N SER A 446 12.12 0.11 5.83
CA SER A 446 11.84 1.05 4.77
C SER A 446 10.98 2.19 5.29
N GLU A 447 11.05 3.34 4.61
CA GLU A 447 10.17 4.48 4.83
C GLU A 447 9.60 4.94 3.50
N MET A 448 8.31 5.23 3.46
CA MET A 448 7.65 5.78 2.28
C MET A 448 6.72 6.91 2.69
N ASN A 449 6.85 8.03 2.01
CA ASN A 449 6.13 9.27 2.27
C ASN A 449 6.25 9.77 3.72
N ASN A 450 7.22 9.30 4.50
CA ASN A 450 7.35 9.61 5.91
C ASN A 450 7.94 11.02 6.11
N ASP A 451 7.11 11.99 6.47
CA ASP A 451 7.54 13.35 6.78
C ASP A 451 8.27 13.36 8.13
N TYR A 452 7.68 12.77 9.17
CA TYR A 452 8.28 12.73 10.50
C TYR A 452 7.68 11.71 11.47
N PHE A 453 8.47 11.35 12.47
CA PHE A 453 8.00 10.71 13.69
C PHE A 453 7.71 11.73 14.79
N LEU A 454 6.54 11.64 15.41
CA LEU A 454 6.23 12.24 16.69
C LEU A 454 6.39 11.20 17.79
N LEU A 455 7.38 11.40 18.66
CA LEU A 455 7.53 10.62 19.88
C LEU A 455 6.61 11.19 20.96
N GLU A 456 5.77 10.34 21.53
CA GLU A 456 4.81 10.73 22.55
C GLU A 456 4.96 9.90 23.83
N ARG A 457 4.62 10.51 24.98
CA ARG A 457 4.67 9.88 26.31
C ARG A 457 3.35 10.01 27.05
N SER A 458 2.94 8.99 27.81
CA SER A 458 1.83 9.04 28.75
C SER A 458 2.20 8.47 30.12
N ALA A 459 1.65 9.03 31.18
CA ALA A 459 1.75 8.45 32.53
C ALA A 459 0.72 7.31 32.78
N GLY A 460 -0.32 7.22 31.95
CA GLY A 460 -1.45 6.30 32.14
C GLY A 460 -1.93 5.59 30.89
N GLY A 461 -1.15 5.65 29.80
CA GLY A 461 -1.44 4.99 28.52
C GLY A 461 -2.65 5.54 27.75
N ARG A 462 -3.19 6.70 28.14
CA ARG A 462 -4.40 7.30 27.51
C ARG A 462 -4.14 8.69 26.96
N ALA A 463 -3.73 9.62 27.83
CA ALA A 463 -3.38 10.98 27.43
C ALA A 463 -1.89 11.04 27.14
N PHE A 464 -1.54 11.14 25.85
CA PHE A 464 -0.16 11.23 25.38
C PHE A 464 0.23 12.70 25.14
N GLU A 465 1.39 13.10 25.67
CA GLU A 465 2.03 14.38 25.41
C GLU A 465 3.19 14.19 24.42
N ARG A 466 3.47 15.20 23.59
CA ARG A 466 4.55 15.15 22.61
C ARG A 466 5.89 15.41 23.31
N LEU A 467 6.87 14.54 23.08
CA LEU A 467 8.25 14.73 23.54
C LEU A 467 9.13 15.31 22.45
N ALA A 468 9.02 14.79 21.22
CA ALA A 468 9.88 15.19 20.12
C ALA A 468 9.22 14.98 18.76
N LYS A 469 9.66 15.77 17.78
CA LYS A 469 9.41 15.56 16.35
C LYS A 469 10.75 15.31 15.68
N LEU A 470 10.93 14.15 15.07
CA LEU A 470 12.14 13.78 14.34
C LEU A 470 11.79 13.61 12.87
N PRO A 471 12.55 14.23 11.94
CA PRO A 471 12.29 14.05 10.51
C PRO A 471 12.45 12.59 10.11
N GLY A 472 11.52 12.11 9.29
CA GLY A 472 11.65 10.83 8.60
C GLY A 472 12.67 10.94 7.48
N ALA A 473 12.99 9.82 6.84
CA ALA A 473 13.82 9.78 5.64
C ALA A 473 13.03 10.12 4.36
N GLY A 474 11.73 10.42 4.45
CA GLY A 474 10.85 10.60 3.30
C GLY A 474 10.59 9.27 2.61
N ASN A 475 11.48 8.90 1.69
CA ASN A 475 11.46 7.65 0.97
C ASN A 475 12.83 6.96 1.12
N SER A 476 12.87 5.81 1.79
CA SER A 476 14.09 5.03 2.00
C SER A 476 13.81 3.53 1.97
N GLN A 477 14.73 2.75 1.40
CA GLN A 477 14.78 1.29 1.53
C GLN A 477 15.99 0.83 2.35
N GLU A 478 16.78 1.78 2.87
CA GLU A 478 17.89 1.47 3.77
C GLU A 478 17.40 1.55 5.21
N ILE A 479 17.94 0.68 6.06
CA ILE A 479 17.64 0.69 7.48
C ILE A 479 17.96 2.06 8.07
N GLN A 480 16.94 2.75 8.57
CA GLN A 480 17.14 3.99 9.33
C GLN A 480 17.11 3.69 10.81
N ALA A 481 17.99 4.34 11.56
CA ALA A 481 18.08 4.18 13.00
C ALA A 481 17.94 5.54 13.68
N TYR A 482 17.06 5.58 14.68
CA TYR A 482 16.72 6.78 15.41
C TYR A 482 16.89 6.56 16.91
N ASN A 483 17.25 7.63 17.61
CA ASN A 483 17.43 7.63 19.05
C ASN A 483 16.87 8.91 19.66
N TYR A 484 16.26 8.76 20.84
CA TYR A 484 15.88 9.87 21.69
C TYR A 484 16.10 9.53 23.17
N LEU A 485 16.55 10.50 23.96
CA LEU A 485 16.76 10.36 25.40
C LEU A 485 15.75 11.22 26.17
N ASP A 486 14.76 10.58 26.82
CA ASP A 486 13.89 11.25 27.78
C ASP A 486 14.63 11.43 29.11
N GLN A 487 15.07 12.66 29.39
CA GLN A 487 15.83 13.00 30.60
C GLN A 487 14.96 13.21 31.85
N GLU A 488 13.65 13.38 31.67
CA GLU A 488 12.72 13.65 32.76
C GLU A 488 11.53 12.69 32.75
N PRO A 489 11.75 11.35 32.79
CA PRO A 489 10.66 10.40 32.91
C PRO A 489 9.90 10.64 34.20
N ARG A 490 8.58 10.45 34.15
CA ARG A 490 7.71 10.60 35.31
C ARG A 490 7.92 9.42 36.25
N ALA A 491 7.62 9.62 37.52
CA ALA A 491 7.55 8.50 38.45
C ALA A 491 6.41 7.54 38.07
N GLY A 492 6.60 6.25 38.37
CA GLY A 492 5.65 5.22 37.97
C GLY A 492 5.82 4.78 36.51
N TYR A 493 4.72 4.38 35.87
CA TYR A 493 4.75 3.93 34.48
C TYR A 493 4.85 5.11 33.52
N ASN A 494 5.76 4.99 32.55
CA ASN A 494 5.88 5.86 31.40
C ASN A 494 5.62 5.01 30.16
N TYR A 495 4.60 5.36 29.40
CA TYR A 495 4.23 4.72 28.15
C TYR A 495 4.72 5.59 27.00
N TYR A 496 5.43 5.01 26.05
CA TYR A 496 5.97 5.68 24.89
C TYR A 496 5.39 5.06 23.63
N ARG A 497 5.08 5.90 22.64
CA ARG A 497 4.69 5.45 21.29
C ARG A 497 5.25 6.41 20.25
N LEU A 498 5.42 5.91 19.04
CA LEU A 498 5.69 6.72 17.87
C LEU A 498 4.37 6.98 17.16
N LYS A 499 4.24 8.18 16.63
CA LYS A 499 3.25 8.54 15.63
C LYS A 499 4.00 8.92 14.36
N GLN A 500 4.03 8.02 13.39
CA GLN A 500 4.56 8.31 12.06
C GLN A 500 3.54 9.20 11.33
N VAL A 501 4.01 10.23 10.66
CA VAL A 501 3.15 11.14 9.88
C VAL A 501 3.72 11.28 8.48
N ASP A 502 2.85 11.09 7.50
CA ASP A 502 3.22 11.16 6.09
C ASP A 502 3.09 12.60 5.55
N PHE A 503 3.66 12.88 4.37
CA PHE A 503 3.56 14.19 3.72
C PHE A 503 2.13 14.62 3.40
N ASP A 504 1.20 13.67 3.24
CA ASP A 504 -0.24 13.93 3.04
C ASP A 504 -1.01 14.15 4.37
N GLY A 505 -0.32 14.02 5.50
CA GLY A 505 -0.86 14.20 6.85
C GLY A 505 -1.55 12.97 7.45
N LYS A 506 -1.61 11.84 6.72
CA LYS A 506 -1.99 10.55 7.32
C LYS A 506 -0.96 10.13 8.37
N TYR A 507 -1.39 9.27 9.29
CA TYR A 507 -0.52 8.84 10.37
C TYR A 507 -0.89 7.46 10.87
N GLU A 508 0.11 6.77 11.41
CA GLU A 508 -0.02 5.50 12.10
C GLU A 508 0.72 5.56 13.45
N TYR A 509 0.27 4.76 14.40
CA TYR A 509 0.93 4.64 15.70
C TYR A 509 1.67 3.31 15.79
N SER A 510 2.87 3.34 16.35
CA SER A 510 3.55 2.12 16.78
C SER A 510 2.82 1.46 17.95
N ASP A 511 3.23 0.23 18.25
CA ASP A 511 3.09 -0.35 19.58
C ASP A 511 3.52 0.62 20.68
N THR A 512 2.88 0.50 21.84
CA THR A 512 3.25 1.25 23.05
C THR A 512 4.26 0.46 23.88
N ARG A 513 5.40 1.08 24.20
CA ARG A 513 6.40 0.52 25.13
C ARG A 513 6.31 1.19 26.49
N SER A 514 6.47 0.43 27.56
CA SER A 514 6.35 0.97 28.92
C SER A 514 7.64 0.80 29.71
N VAL A 515 7.96 1.79 30.54
CA VAL A 515 9.10 1.80 31.46
C VAL A 515 8.65 2.26 32.83
N TYR A 516 9.02 1.53 33.88
CA TYR A 516 8.64 1.85 35.25
C TYR A 516 9.80 2.49 36.03
N PHE A 517 9.52 3.65 36.63
CA PHE A 517 10.42 4.32 37.57
C PHE A 517 9.89 4.17 39.00
N GLU A 518 10.57 3.31 39.75
CA GLU A 518 10.46 3.25 41.21
C GLU A 518 10.95 4.55 41.86
N ILE A 519 10.13 5.14 42.72
CA ILE A 519 10.61 6.11 43.70
C ILE A 519 11.05 5.32 44.91
N ASN A 520 12.35 5.04 45.00
CA ASN A 520 12.92 4.26 46.11
C ASN A 520 13.41 5.14 47.28
N GLU A 521 13.63 6.44 47.05
CA GLU A 521 14.10 7.37 48.08
C GLU A 521 13.35 8.70 47.98
N GLU A 522 13.04 9.27 49.15
CA GLU A 522 12.44 10.59 49.27
C GLU A 522 13.54 11.64 49.09
N GLU A 523 13.61 12.22 47.90
CA GLU A 523 14.64 13.18 47.51
C GLU A 523 14.02 14.56 47.31
N VAL A 524 14.68 15.58 47.85
CA VAL A 524 14.33 16.99 47.64
C VAL A 524 15.47 17.65 46.89
N SER A 525 15.15 18.36 45.83
CA SER A 525 16.12 19.19 45.11
C SER A 525 15.57 20.59 44.88
N VAL A 526 16.47 21.57 44.84
CA VAL A 526 16.12 22.99 44.67
C VAL A 526 16.96 23.58 43.54
N TYR A 527 16.33 24.33 42.64
CA TYR A 527 17.04 25.03 41.56
C TYR A 527 16.33 26.30 41.09
N PRO A 528 17.08 27.30 40.57
CA PRO A 528 18.54 27.38 40.60
C PRO A 528 19.07 27.54 42.04
N ASN A 529 20.29 27.10 42.30
CA ASN A 529 20.96 27.28 43.59
C ASN A 529 22.49 27.26 43.39
N PRO A 530 23.20 28.40 43.47
CA PRO A 530 22.71 29.72 43.89
C PRO A 530 21.65 30.32 42.96
N LEU A 531 20.68 31.06 43.50
CA LEU A 531 19.66 31.75 42.71
C LEU A 531 19.93 33.26 42.62
N ASP A 532 19.86 33.77 41.39
CA ASP A 532 19.69 35.20 41.03
C ASP A 532 18.20 35.52 40.88
N GLU A 533 17.41 34.51 40.50
CA GLU A 533 16.05 34.66 40.00
C GLU A 533 15.00 35.06 41.05
N ALA A 534 13.85 35.52 40.56
CA ALA A 534 12.67 35.86 41.36
C ALA A 534 11.93 34.63 41.91
N PHE A 535 12.31 33.42 41.50
CA PHE A 535 11.67 32.18 41.92
C PHE A 535 12.69 31.08 42.24
N LEU A 536 12.35 30.24 43.22
CA LEU A 536 13.03 28.99 43.53
C LEU A 536 12.10 27.83 43.17
N ASN A 537 12.58 26.90 42.34
CA ASN A 537 11.87 25.65 42.06
C ASN A 537 12.30 24.59 43.07
N VAL A 538 11.32 23.92 43.66
CA VAL A 538 11.49 22.82 44.61
C VAL A 538 10.88 21.57 43.99
N VAL A 539 11.69 20.53 43.83
CA VAL A 539 11.26 19.25 43.30
C VAL A 539 11.37 18.21 44.40
N PHE A 540 10.22 17.59 44.69
CA PHE A 540 10.07 16.64 45.79
C PHE A 540 9.61 15.29 45.24
N SER A 541 10.45 14.26 45.37
CA SER A 541 10.11 12.89 45.00
C SER A 541 9.48 12.18 46.20
N SER A 542 8.20 11.82 46.12
CA SER A 542 7.46 11.17 47.21
C SER A 542 7.07 9.75 46.86
N SER A 543 7.39 8.80 47.74
CA SER A 543 7.06 7.37 47.57
C SER A 543 5.58 7.04 47.88
N SER A 544 4.85 7.97 48.49
CA SER A 544 3.43 7.83 48.85
C SER A 544 2.73 9.19 48.96
N GLU A 545 1.40 9.19 48.97
CA GLU A 545 0.62 10.40 49.24
C GLU A 545 0.70 10.82 50.72
N ARG A 546 1.01 12.10 51.01
CA ARG A 546 1.12 12.63 52.38
C ARG A 546 1.14 14.16 52.42
N ASP A 547 0.86 14.73 53.59
CA ASP A 547 1.05 16.15 53.84
C ASP A 547 2.54 16.53 53.93
N LEU A 548 2.89 17.65 53.32
CA LEU A 548 4.20 18.30 53.40
C LEU A 548 4.04 19.68 54.03
N ASP A 549 4.81 19.94 55.08
CA ASP A 549 4.98 21.26 55.67
C ASP A 549 6.30 21.87 55.18
N LEU A 550 6.21 22.95 54.38
CA LEU A 550 7.35 23.58 53.71
C LEU A 550 7.59 24.99 54.24
N GLU A 551 8.82 25.28 54.66
CA GLU A 551 9.23 26.55 55.23
C GLU A 551 10.55 27.04 54.65
N LEU A 552 10.68 28.34 54.43
CA LEU A 552 11.97 28.98 54.14
C LEU A 552 12.38 29.82 55.35
N ILE A 553 13.57 29.60 55.87
CA ILE A 553 14.11 30.31 57.04
C ILE A 553 15.47 30.96 56.72
N ASP A 554 15.78 32.09 57.37
CA ASP A 554 17.12 32.69 57.35
C ASP A 554 18.09 32.00 58.32
N VAL A 555 19.34 32.49 58.38
CA VAL A 555 20.38 31.94 59.25
C VAL A 555 20.10 32.15 60.74
N GLU A 556 19.28 33.13 61.10
CA GLU A 556 18.78 33.35 62.46
C GLU A 556 17.55 32.46 62.79
N GLY A 557 17.06 31.68 61.83
CA GLY A 557 15.91 30.79 62.00
C GLY A 557 14.55 31.52 61.92
N LYS A 558 14.53 32.79 61.51
CA LYS A 558 13.28 33.52 61.27
C LYS A 558 12.61 32.95 60.02
N ARG A 559 11.31 32.69 60.14
CA ARG A 559 10.49 32.15 59.06
C ARG A 559 10.12 33.24 58.07
N LEU A 560 10.48 33.04 56.81
CA LEU A 560 10.24 33.96 55.69
C LEU A 560 9.10 33.47 54.79
N PHE A 561 8.98 32.15 54.65
CA PHE A 561 7.88 31.50 53.92
C PHE A 561 7.38 30.29 54.70
N HIS A 562 6.08 30.03 54.60
CA HIS A 562 5.44 28.84 55.17
C HIS A 562 4.21 28.46 54.35
N LYS A 563 4.15 27.21 53.90
CA LYS A 563 2.96 26.68 53.24
C LYS A 563 2.90 25.16 53.37
N LYS A 564 1.68 24.66 53.56
CA LYS A 564 1.38 23.24 53.50
C LYS A 564 1.00 22.82 52.08
N TYR A 565 1.50 21.67 51.67
CA TYR A 565 1.21 21.03 50.40
C TYR A 565 0.74 19.60 50.63
N PHE A 566 -0.03 19.07 49.69
CA PHE A 566 -0.33 17.64 49.62
C PHE A 566 0.60 17.04 48.56
N LEU A 567 1.46 16.11 48.96
CA LEU A 567 2.33 15.38 48.04
C LEU A 567 1.56 14.22 47.44
N GLU A 568 1.56 14.12 46.12
CA GLU A 568 1.13 12.93 45.40
C GLU A 568 2.28 11.91 45.37
N LYS A 569 1.96 10.61 45.22
CA LYS A 569 2.97 9.60 44.93
C LYS A 569 3.59 9.92 43.57
N GLY A 570 4.85 10.36 43.54
CA GLY A 570 5.44 10.88 42.33
C GLY A 570 6.44 12.01 42.53
N VAL A 571 6.77 12.68 41.44
CA VAL A 571 7.55 13.93 41.45
C VAL A 571 6.59 15.11 41.59
N ASN A 572 6.72 15.84 42.69
CA ASN A 572 5.93 17.02 43.02
C ASN A 572 6.78 18.27 42.78
N ARG A 573 6.27 19.24 42.03
CA ARG A 573 6.98 20.50 41.73
C ARG A 573 6.28 21.67 42.40
N MET A 574 7.04 22.48 43.10
CA MET A 574 6.58 23.68 43.81
C MET A 574 7.47 24.87 43.44
N GLN A 575 6.88 26.06 43.38
CA GLN A 575 7.62 27.29 43.09
C GLN A 575 7.41 28.30 44.22
N LEU A 576 8.51 28.84 44.75
CA LEU A 576 8.51 29.84 45.81
C LEU A 576 8.99 31.17 45.24
N SER A 577 8.29 32.26 45.54
CA SER A 577 8.76 33.61 45.20
C SER A 577 9.91 34.02 46.12
N THR A 578 11.00 34.49 45.52
CA THR A 578 12.25 34.86 46.20
C THR A 578 12.71 36.28 45.84
N GLY A 579 11.91 37.04 45.07
CA GLY A 579 12.27 38.37 44.59
C GLY A 579 12.53 39.41 45.68
N GLU A 580 11.92 39.26 46.86
CA GLU A 580 12.08 40.18 48.00
C GLU A 580 13.15 39.71 49.00
N LEU A 581 13.81 38.58 48.75
CA LEU A 581 14.84 38.05 49.64
C LEU A 581 16.19 38.76 49.38
N PRO A 582 16.83 39.33 50.42
CA PRO A 582 18.20 39.82 50.32
C PRO A 582 19.18 38.73 49.88
N SER A 583 20.34 39.13 49.36
CA SER A 583 21.47 38.22 49.13
C SER A 583 21.91 37.59 50.45
N GLY A 584 22.08 36.27 50.47
CA GLY A 584 22.35 35.53 51.71
C GLY A 584 22.12 34.03 51.62
N ILE A 585 22.38 33.34 52.73
CA ILE A 585 22.12 31.90 52.87
C ILE A 585 20.77 31.71 53.56
N TYR A 586 19.97 30.80 53.02
CA TYR A 586 18.68 30.40 53.54
C TYR A 586 18.62 28.88 53.68
N TRP A 587 17.67 28.40 54.45
CA TRP A 587 17.37 26.98 54.56
C TRP A 587 15.92 26.71 54.19
N LEU A 588 15.72 25.82 53.23
CA LEU A 588 14.42 25.25 52.93
C LEU A 588 14.21 24.06 53.86
N ARG A 589 13.33 24.24 54.84
CA ARG A 589 12.93 23.21 55.79
C ARG A 589 11.67 22.52 55.29
N PHE A 590 11.70 21.20 55.25
CA PHE A 590 10.57 20.38 54.84
C PHE A 590 10.31 19.29 55.88
N ASN A 591 9.04 19.15 56.26
CA ASN A 591 8.59 18.13 57.19
C ASN A 591 7.43 17.34 56.58
N TYR A 592 7.57 16.02 56.55
CA TYR A 592 6.55 15.11 56.05
C TYR A 592 6.52 13.86 56.94
N GLY A 593 5.38 13.62 57.57
CA GLY A 593 5.25 12.56 58.59
C GLY A 593 6.17 12.78 59.79
N THR A 594 7.21 11.94 59.93
CA THR A 594 8.23 12.02 61.01
C THR A 594 9.60 12.51 60.52
N ASN A 595 9.76 12.71 59.21
CA ASN A 595 11.03 13.08 58.62
C ASN A 595 11.13 14.61 58.49
N LEU A 596 12.21 15.17 59.04
CA LEU A 596 12.57 16.57 58.93
C LEU A 596 13.85 16.68 58.09
N GLY A 597 13.81 17.47 57.02
CA GLY A 597 14.98 17.76 56.19
C GLY A 597 15.22 19.25 56.01
N LEU A 598 16.45 19.57 55.59
CA LEU A 598 16.93 20.93 55.33
C LEU A 598 17.73 20.94 54.03
N GLU A 599 17.35 21.80 53.09
CA GLU A 599 18.14 22.10 51.90
C GLU A 599 18.71 23.51 51.99
N ARG A 600 20.01 23.66 51.71
CA ARG A 600 20.68 24.97 51.73
C ARG A 600 20.35 25.73 50.45
N VAL A 601 19.91 26.97 50.55
CA VAL A 601 19.61 27.85 49.42
C VAL A 601 20.50 29.09 49.49
N VAL A 602 21.13 29.49 48.39
CA VAL A 602 22.05 30.64 48.34
C VAL A 602 21.50 31.69 47.37
N LYS A 603 21.02 32.83 47.89
CA LYS A 603 20.59 33.99 47.09
C LYS A 603 21.81 34.89 46.83
N LEU A 604 22.11 35.16 45.56
CA LEU A 604 23.26 35.98 45.14
C LEU A 604 23.08 37.47 45.41
#